data_AF-A0A4U8RZ62-F1
#
_entry.id   AF-A0A4U8RZ62-F1
#
_cell.length_a   1.000
_cell.length_b   1.000
_cell.length_c   1.000
_cell.angle_alpha   90.00
_cell.angle_beta   90.00
_cell.angle_gamma   90.00
#
_symmetry.space_group_name_H-M   'P 1'
#
loop_
_entity.id
_entity.type
_entity.pdbx_description
1 polymer ?
#
loop_
_entity_poly.entity_id
_entity_poly.type
_entity_poly.pdbx_seq_one_letter_code
_entity_poly.pdbx_strand_id
1 'polypeptide(L)'
;YWQFRNMCKLNELPNNEEKYNKILGYFDTSLDTLDWEELNHNNDNKRKWKVTKEHGYYRQGIYEYATLTKNKEINSRLGMVAIFLSNEAGINRYNINQMAIDGTWHTRRYYLSGNEGTGIYWNEETLACVDVAKENMTPKGANNEK
;
A
#
# COMPACT_ATOMS: atom_id res chain seq x y z
N TYR A 1 -2.39 -4.11 17.44
CA TYR A 1 -1.00 -4.49 17.07
C TYR A 1 -0.94 -5.83 16.33
N TRP A 2 -1.37 -6.97 16.90
CA TRP A 2 -1.29 -8.26 16.19
C TRP A 2 -2.02 -8.27 14.84
N GLN A 3 -3.22 -7.69 14.78
CA GLN A 3 -3.97 -7.50 13.53
C GLN A 3 -3.18 -6.69 12.49
N PHE A 4 -2.61 -5.54 12.89
CA PHE A 4 -1.74 -4.73 12.04
C PHE A 4 -0.55 -5.53 11.51
N ARG A 5 0.17 -6.26 12.38
CA ARG A 5 1.33 -7.06 11.97
C ARG A 5 0.95 -8.15 10.97
N ASN A 6 -0.14 -8.89 11.22
CA ASN A 6 -0.59 -9.94 10.31
C ASN A 6 -1.05 -9.41 8.95
N MET A 7 -1.71 -8.25 8.96
CA MET A 7 -2.07 -7.55 7.74
C MET A 7 -0.80 -7.20 6.95
N CYS A 8 0.19 -6.53 7.56
CA CYS A 8 1.43 -6.16 6.87
C CYS A 8 2.23 -7.37 6.35
N LYS A 9 2.18 -8.53 7.02
CA LYS A 9 2.82 -9.77 6.54
C LYS A 9 2.29 -10.24 5.19
N LEU A 10 1.10 -9.81 4.76
CA LEU A 10 0.63 -10.11 3.40
C LEU A 10 1.56 -9.51 2.33
N ASN A 11 2.32 -8.45 2.65
CA ASN A 11 3.28 -7.87 1.73
C ASN A 11 4.44 -8.81 1.38
N GLU A 12 4.75 -9.76 2.26
CA GLU A 12 5.83 -10.75 2.09
C GLU A 12 5.43 -11.86 1.09
N LEU A 13 4.13 -12.06 0.87
CA LEU A 13 3.62 -13.10 -0.02
C LEU A 13 4.00 -12.83 -1.49
N PRO A 14 4.14 -13.89 -2.32
CA PRO A 14 4.30 -13.76 -3.76
C PRO A 14 3.20 -12.90 -4.40
N ASN A 15 3.56 -12.11 -5.41
CA ASN A 15 2.63 -11.24 -6.11
C ASN A 15 1.75 -12.06 -7.06
N ASN A 16 0.63 -12.55 -6.54
CA ASN A 16 -0.32 -13.41 -7.24
C ASN A 16 -1.77 -13.07 -6.86
N GLU A 17 -2.73 -13.69 -7.54
CA GLU A 17 -4.15 -13.39 -7.33
C GLU A 17 -4.64 -13.73 -5.93
N GLU A 18 -4.07 -14.77 -5.31
CA GLU A 18 -4.42 -15.15 -3.94
C GLU A 18 -4.03 -14.05 -2.94
N LYS A 19 -2.77 -13.58 -2.98
CA LYS A 19 -2.33 -12.43 -2.19
C LYS A 19 -3.22 -11.23 -2.47
N TYR A 20 -3.51 -11.00 -3.75
CA TYR A 20 -4.23 -9.79 -4.14
C TYR A 20 -5.65 -9.79 -3.58
N ASN A 21 -6.37 -10.89 -3.73
CA ASN A 21 -7.71 -11.04 -3.16
C ASN A 21 -7.70 -11.04 -1.63
N LYS A 22 -6.64 -11.52 -0.96
CA LYS A 22 -6.48 -11.38 0.50
C LYS A 22 -6.37 -9.91 0.93
N ILE A 23 -5.61 -9.10 0.21
CA ILE A 23 -5.49 -7.66 0.47
C ILE A 23 -6.83 -6.95 0.20
N LEU A 24 -7.44 -7.21 -0.96
CA LEU A 24 -8.71 -6.60 -1.35
C LEU A 24 -9.89 -7.03 -0.48
N GLY A 25 -9.82 -8.22 0.13
CA GLY A 25 -10.79 -8.68 1.11
C GLY A 25 -10.91 -7.73 2.32
N TYR A 26 -9.84 -7.02 2.69
CA TYR A 26 -9.94 -5.97 3.70
C TYR A 26 -10.82 -4.81 3.26
N PHE A 27 -11.04 -4.61 1.96
CA PHE A 27 -11.88 -3.57 1.37
C PHE A 27 -13.25 -4.09 0.92
N ASP A 28 -13.63 -5.31 1.33
CA ASP A 28 -14.88 -5.97 0.95
C ASP A 28 -15.03 -6.11 -0.58
N THR A 29 -13.90 -6.35 -1.27
CA THR A 29 -13.84 -6.52 -2.74
C THR A 29 -12.80 -7.56 -3.15
N SER A 30 -12.66 -7.78 -4.46
CA SER A 30 -11.70 -8.70 -5.09
C SER A 30 -11.16 -8.08 -6.38
N LEU A 31 -10.20 -8.72 -7.03
CA LEU A 31 -9.72 -8.26 -8.34
C LEU A 31 -10.84 -8.18 -9.40
N ASP A 32 -11.82 -9.08 -9.31
CA ASP A 32 -12.94 -9.14 -10.26
C ASP A 32 -14.01 -8.08 -9.99
N THR A 33 -14.18 -7.67 -8.72
CA THR A 33 -15.23 -6.72 -8.31
C THR A 33 -14.70 -5.33 -7.99
N LEU A 34 -13.39 -5.11 -8.04
CA LEU A 34 -12.80 -3.80 -7.82
C LEU A 34 -13.23 -2.84 -8.93
N ASP A 35 -13.66 -1.64 -8.54
CA ASP A 35 -13.95 -0.56 -9.48
C ASP A 35 -12.65 0.03 -10.02
N TRP A 36 -12.15 -0.57 -11.11
CA TRP A 36 -10.94 -0.12 -11.79
C TRP A 36 -11.09 1.28 -12.39
N GLU A 37 -12.30 1.68 -12.79
CA GLU A 37 -12.53 3.03 -13.31
C GLU A 37 -12.36 4.04 -12.18
N GLU A 38 -13.01 3.84 -11.04
CA GLU A 38 -12.84 4.70 -9.86
C GLU A 38 -11.38 4.76 -9.41
N LEU A 39 -10.68 3.61 -9.39
CA LEU A 39 -9.28 3.53 -8.99
C LEU A 39 -8.35 4.32 -9.94
N ASN A 40 -8.68 4.40 -11.23
CA ASN A 40 -7.87 5.12 -12.23
C ASN A 40 -8.25 6.59 -12.38
N HIS A 41 -9.40 7.02 -11.86
CA HIS A 41 -9.89 8.39 -11.97
C HIS A 41 -9.28 9.30 -10.89
N ASN A 42 -8.61 10.36 -11.35
CA ASN A 42 -7.80 11.29 -10.54
C ASN A 42 -8.61 12.45 -9.91
N ASN A 43 -9.88 12.22 -9.60
CA ASN A 43 -10.78 13.31 -9.18
C ASN A 43 -10.48 13.83 -7.76
N ASP A 44 -9.87 13.00 -6.91
CA ASP A 44 -9.37 13.40 -5.59
C ASP A 44 -7.83 13.39 -5.63
N ASN A 45 -7.22 14.56 -5.53
CA ASN A 45 -5.78 14.86 -5.67
C ASN A 45 -4.82 13.74 -5.20
N LYS A 46 -4.45 12.85 -6.15
CA LYS A 46 -3.39 11.80 -6.12
C LYS A 46 -3.84 10.37 -5.75
N ARG A 47 -4.71 9.74 -6.56
CA ARG A 47 -4.81 8.27 -6.54
C ARG A 47 -3.87 7.59 -7.50
N LYS A 48 -3.65 8.13 -8.70
CA LYS A 48 -2.69 7.58 -9.68
C LYS A 48 -1.53 8.53 -9.98
N TRP A 49 -0.30 8.00 -9.98
CA TRP A 49 0.91 8.76 -10.33
C TRP A 49 1.91 7.93 -11.14
N LYS A 50 2.79 8.64 -11.84
CA LYS A 50 3.98 8.06 -12.47
C LYS A 50 5.07 7.90 -11.42
N VAL A 51 5.61 6.70 -11.31
CA VAL A 51 6.72 6.39 -10.40
C VAL A 51 8.00 6.95 -11.00
N THR A 52 8.70 7.79 -10.25
CA THR A 52 9.94 8.41 -10.70
C THR A 52 11.15 7.53 -10.35
N LYS A 53 12.29 7.74 -11.03
CA LYS A 53 13.48 6.89 -10.88
C LYS A 53 14.10 6.95 -9.47
N GLU A 54 13.84 8.04 -8.75
CA GLU A 54 14.32 8.27 -7.39
C GLU A 54 13.53 7.46 -6.36
N HIS A 55 12.35 6.94 -6.73
CA HIS A 55 11.52 6.15 -5.83
C HIS A 55 12.13 4.75 -5.63
N GLY A 56 12.24 4.28 -4.38
CA GLY A 56 12.95 3.04 -4.05
C GLY A 56 12.44 1.76 -4.73
N TYR A 57 11.15 1.75 -5.10
CA TYR A 57 10.52 0.65 -5.82
C TYR A 57 10.49 0.81 -7.34
N TYR A 58 11.02 1.90 -7.92
CA TYR A 58 11.04 2.05 -9.38
C TYR A 58 11.82 0.92 -10.05
N ARG A 59 11.22 0.33 -11.09
CA ARG A 59 11.85 -0.66 -11.96
C ARG A 59 11.39 -0.39 -13.38
N GLN A 60 12.33 -0.07 -14.27
CA GLN A 60 12.02 0.27 -15.66
C GLN A 60 11.29 -0.88 -16.34
N GLY A 61 10.18 -0.57 -17.01
CA GLY A 61 9.32 -1.55 -17.67
C GLY A 61 8.51 -2.46 -16.73
N ILE A 62 8.54 -2.25 -15.42
CA ILE A 62 7.86 -3.10 -14.43
C ILE A 62 7.00 -2.27 -13.47
N TYR A 63 7.56 -1.25 -12.82
CA TYR A 63 6.88 -0.41 -11.83
C TYR A 63 7.04 1.07 -12.21
N GLU A 64 6.28 1.50 -13.21
CA GLU A 64 6.33 2.86 -13.77
C GLU A 64 5.11 3.71 -13.40
N TYR A 65 4.03 3.06 -13.00
CA TYR A 65 2.79 3.68 -12.57
C TYR A 65 2.32 3.04 -11.28
N ALA A 66 1.72 3.85 -10.43
CA ALA A 66 1.16 3.42 -9.18
C ALA A 66 -0.24 4.01 -9.00
N THR A 67 -1.12 3.25 -8.35
CA THR A 67 -2.37 3.78 -7.83
C THR A 67 -2.65 3.25 -6.42
N LEU A 68 -3.57 3.89 -5.70
CA LEU A 68 -3.98 3.46 -4.37
C LEU A 68 -5.50 3.49 -4.18
N THR A 69 -6.00 2.60 -3.31
CA THR A 69 -7.38 2.67 -2.82
C THR A 69 -7.59 3.91 -1.96
N LYS A 70 -8.85 4.26 -1.69
CA LYS A 70 -9.17 5.15 -0.56
C LYS A 70 -8.61 4.57 0.74
N ASN A 71 -8.24 5.46 1.67
CA ASN A 71 -7.87 5.05 3.02
C ASN A 71 -9.04 4.34 3.68
N LYS A 72 -8.78 3.14 4.21
CA LYS A 72 -9.73 2.36 4.99
C LYS A 72 -9.31 2.37 6.44
N GLU A 73 -10.17 2.90 7.30
CA GLU A 73 -10.04 2.75 8.74
C GLU A 73 -10.54 1.36 9.13
N ILE A 74 -9.66 0.55 9.73
CA ILE A 74 -9.99 -0.77 10.25
C ILE A 74 -10.45 -0.67 11.71
N ASN A 75 -9.86 0.26 12.45
CA ASN A 75 -10.28 0.68 13.78
C ASN A 75 -9.59 2.02 14.12
N SER A 76 -9.88 2.57 15.30
CA SER A 76 -9.36 3.84 15.81
C SER A 76 -7.83 3.96 15.95
N ARG A 77 -7.09 2.91 15.63
CA ARG A 77 -5.62 2.87 15.67
C ARG A 77 -5.00 2.33 14.39
N LEU A 78 -5.79 1.86 13.43
CA LEU A 78 -5.30 1.17 12.23
C LEU A 78 -5.99 1.72 10.98
N GLY A 79 -5.20 2.36 10.13
CA GLY A 79 -5.59 2.74 8.78
C GLY A 79 -4.77 1.98 7.74
N MET A 80 -5.32 1.83 6.53
CA MET A 80 -4.59 1.23 5.42
C MET A 80 -5.07 1.71 4.05
N VAL A 81 -4.17 1.65 3.08
CA VAL A 81 -4.47 1.64 1.64
C VAL A 81 -3.85 0.41 1.00
N ALA A 82 -4.41 -0.04 -0.11
CA ALA A 82 -3.71 -0.95 -1.01
C ALA A 82 -3.06 -0.14 -2.14
N ILE A 83 -1.77 -0.39 -2.37
CA ILE A 83 -0.96 0.21 -3.43
C ILE A 83 -0.82 -0.81 -4.55
N PHE A 84 -1.11 -0.39 -5.78
CA PHE A 84 -0.95 -1.19 -6.99
C PHE A 84 0.17 -0.59 -7.83
N LEU A 85 1.11 -1.42 -8.28
CA LEU A 85 2.16 -1.02 -9.22
C LEU A 85 2.00 -1.74 -10.56
N SER A 86 2.21 -0.99 -11.63
CA SER A 86 2.14 -1.47 -13.01
C SER A 86 3.20 -0.78 -13.88
N ASN A 87 3.44 -1.35 -15.04
CA ASN A 87 4.17 -0.70 -16.14
C ASN A 87 3.25 0.20 -16.98
N GLU A 88 1.93 0.11 -16.81
CA GLU A 88 0.93 0.84 -17.60
C GLU A 88 0.16 1.87 -16.78
N ALA A 89 -0.23 2.97 -17.43
CA ALA A 89 -0.99 4.04 -16.79
C ALA A 89 -2.48 3.69 -16.55
N GLY A 90 -3.03 2.73 -17.30
CA GLY A 90 -4.40 2.25 -17.11
C GLY A 90 -4.39 0.96 -16.31
N ILE A 91 -4.27 1.06 -14.99
CA ILE A 91 -4.06 -0.11 -14.13
C ILE A 91 -5.36 -0.93 -14.07
N ASN A 92 -5.29 -2.22 -14.35
CA ASN A 92 -6.42 -3.13 -14.32
C ASN A 92 -5.98 -4.51 -13.82
N ARG A 93 -6.93 -5.41 -13.57
CA ARG A 93 -6.66 -6.78 -13.06
C ARG A 93 -5.57 -7.56 -13.80
N TYR A 94 -5.32 -7.26 -15.08
CA TYR A 94 -4.38 -8.01 -15.92
C TYR A 94 -2.95 -7.46 -15.91
N ASN A 95 -2.75 -6.16 -15.71
CA ASN A 95 -1.44 -5.50 -15.83
C ASN A 95 -0.82 -5.09 -14.49
N ILE A 96 -1.38 -5.55 -13.36
CA ILE A 96 -0.78 -5.32 -12.04
C ILE A 96 0.42 -6.23 -11.85
N ASN A 97 1.57 -5.59 -11.67
CA ASN A 97 2.83 -6.28 -11.44
C ASN A 97 3.08 -6.50 -9.94
N GLN A 98 2.56 -5.65 -9.06
CA GLN A 98 2.64 -5.82 -7.61
C GLN A 98 1.42 -5.17 -6.93
N MET A 99 0.98 -5.77 -5.82
CA MET A 99 0.14 -5.07 -4.84
C MET A 99 0.71 -5.24 -3.43
N ALA A 100 0.64 -4.16 -2.65
CA ALA A 100 1.07 -4.12 -1.25
C ALA A 100 0.06 -3.34 -0.40
N ILE A 101 0.11 -3.58 0.90
CA ILE A 101 -0.60 -2.80 1.91
C ILE A 101 0.35 -1.73 2.44
N ASP A 102 -0.06 -0.48 2.35
CA ASP A 102 0.51 0.60 3.15
C ASP A 102 -0.43 0.88 4.31
N GLY A 103 -0.03 0.44 5.50
CA GLY A 103 -0.83 0.50 6.70
C GLY A 103 -0.08 1.21 7.82
N THR A 104 -0.82 1.95 8.64
CA THR A 104 -0.30 2.69 9.79
C THR A 104 -0.99 2.28 11.08
N TRP A 105 -0.22 2.16 12.16
CA TRP A 105 -0.69 1.80 13.49
C TRP A 105 -0.29 2.84 14.54
N HIS A 106 -1.29 3.43 15.18
CA HIS A 106 -1.15 4.38 16.28
C HIS A 106 -0.83 3.65 17.60
N THR A 107 0.42 3.76 18.05
CA THR A 107 0.95 2.97 19.19
C THR A 107 0.44 3.44 20.56
N ARG A 108 -0.16 4.63 20.65
CA ARG A 108 -0.52 5.35 21.89
C ARG A 108 0.67 5.53 22.83
N ARG A 109 1.88 5.50 22.29
CA ARG A 109 3.11 5.88 22.99
C ARG A 109 3.43 7.31 22.58
N TYR A 110 3.55 8.18 23.57
CA TYR A 110 3.78 9.59 23.36
C TYR A 110 5.20 9.95 23.77
N TYR A 111 5.85 10.80 22.98
CA TYR A 111 7.16 11.35 23.28
C TYR A 111 7.15 12.87 23.07
N LEU A 112 8.02 13.58 23.81
CA LEU A 112 8.17 15.02 23.64
C LEU A 112 8.91 15.29 22.33
N SER A 113 8.36 16.18 21.53
CA SER A 113 8.90 16.62 20.24
C SER A 113 8.80 18.14 20.11
N GLY A 114 9.41 18.66 19.05
CA GLY A 114 9.49 20.10 18.78
C GLY A 114 10.78 20.74 19.29
N ASN A 115 10.96 22.02 18.94
CA ASN A 115 12.15 22.80 19.24
C ASN A 115 11.77 24.13 19.91
N GLU A 116 12.75 24.77 20.55
CA GLU A 116 12.62 26.16 20.96
C GLU A 116 12.26 27.05 19.75
N GLY A 117 11.20 27.85 19.91
CA GLY A 117 10.66 28.73 18.87
C GLY A 117 9.42 28.22 18.15
N THR A 118 9.22 26.90 18.04
CA THR A 118 8.01 26.29 17.43
C THR A 118 7.11 25.58 18.44
N GLY A 119 7.59 25.38 19.67
CA GLY A 119 6.85 24.81 20.80
C GLY A 119 7.19 23.35 21.06
N ILE A 120 7.11 22.96 22.33
CA ILE A 120 7.28 21.56 22.78
C ILE A 120 5.88 20.93 22.90
N TYR A 121 5.66 19.78 22.27
CA TYR A 121 4.38 19.08 22.28
C TYR A 121 4.55 17.55 22.36
N TRP A 122 3.48 16.86 22.77
CA TRP A 122 3.42 15.40 22.75
C TRP A 122 3.10 14.91 21.35
N ASN A 123 3.99 14.10 20.78
CA ASN A 123 3.74 13.41 19.52
C ASN A 123 3.48 11.92 19.76
N GLU A 124 2.55 11.34 19.02
CA GLU A 124 2.28 9.90 19.09
C GLU A 124 3.18 9.14 18.12
N GLU A 125 3.86 8.11 18.62
CA GLU A 125 4.60 7.17 17.79
C GLU A 125 3.64 6.36 16.90
N THR A 126 3.94 6.30 15.61
CA THR A 126 3.19 5.54 14.61
C THR A 126 4.12 4.53 13.96
N LEU A 127 3.64 3.30 13.77
CA LEU A 127 4.34 2.27 13.01
C LEU A 127 3.71 2.12 11.64
N ALA A 128 4.51 2.00 10.60
CA ALA A 128 4.08 1.69 9.25
C ALA A 128 4.38 0.22 8.89
N CYS A 129 3.73 -0.32 7.85
CA CYS A 129 4.01 -1.70 7.43
C CYS A 129 5.48 -1.94 7.08
N VAL A 130 6.17 -0.93 6.54
CA VAL A 130 7.61 -0.98 6.23
C VAL A 130 8.49 -1.21 7.46
N ASP A 131 8.01 -0.88 8.66
CA ASP A 131 8.75 -1.09 9.91
C ASP A 131 8.66 -2.53 10.41
N VAL A 132 7.69 -3.33 9.93
CA VAL A 132 7.35 -4.63 10.52
C VAL A 132 7.30 -5.80 9.54
N ALA A 133 7.28 -5.54 8.23
CA ALA A 133 7.19 -6.55 7.19
C ALA A 133 8.05 -6.16 5.98
N LYS A 134 8.60 -7.17 5.29
CA LYS A 134 9.38 -6.96 4.07
C LYS A 134 8.46 -6.99 2.86
N GLU A 135 8.50 -5.97 2.02
CA GLU A 135 7.75 -5.98 0.76
C GLU A 135 8.37 -6.93 -0.26
N ASN A 136 7.54 -7.79 -0.84
CA ASN A 136 7.92 -8.62 -1.97
C ASN A 136 7.83 -7.81 -3.27
N MET A 137 9.01 -7.46 -3.78
CA MET A 137 9.20 -6.66 -5.00
C MET A 137 9.34 -7.49 -6.28
N THR A 138 9.18 -8.82 -6.22
CA THR A 138 9.21 -9.69 -7.41
C THR A 138 7.89 -9.55 -8.17
N PRO A 139 7.87 -9.17 -9.45
CA PRO A 139 6.62 -8.89 -10.14
C PRO A 139 5.78 -10.16 -10.39
N LYS A 140 4.46 -9.99 -10.51
CA LYS A 140 3.51 -11.04 -10.88
C LYS A 140 3.97 -11.73 -12.15
N GLY A 141 3.96 -13.07 -12.15
CA GLY A 141 4.37 -13.88 -13.30
C GLY A 141 5.88 -14.08 -13.48
N ALA A 142 6.76 -13.40 -12.73
CA ALA A 142 8.21 -13.57 -12.86
C ALA A 142 8.73 -14.98 -12.53
N ASN A 143 7.96 -15.76 -11.76
CA ASN A 143 8.33 -17.11 -11.33
C ASN A 143 7.60 -18.22 -12.11
N ASN A 144 7.01 -17.92 -13.28
CA ASN A 144 6.19 -18.88 -14.04
C ASN A 144 5.06 -19.51 -13.20
N GLU A 145 4.38 -18.70 -12.39
CA GLU A 145 3.13 -19.15 -11.76
C GLU A 145 2.13 -19.46 -12.89
N LYS A 146 1.87 -20.75 -13.09
CA LYS A 146 0.87 -21.29 -14.02
C LYS A 146 -0.54 -21.08 -13.48
#